data_AF-A0A9W7DDL1-F1
#
_entry.id   AF-A0A9W7DDL1-F1
#
_cell.length_a   1.000
_cell.length_b   1.000
_cell.length_c   1.000
_cell.angle_alpha   90.00
_cell.angle_beta   90.00
_cell.angle_gamma   90.00
#
_symmetry.space_group_name_H-M   'P 1'
#
loop_
_entity.id
_entity.type
_entity.pdbx_description
1 polymer ?
#
loop_
_entity_poly.entity_id
_entity_poly.type
_entity_poly.pdbx_seq_one_letter_code
_entity_poly.pdbx_strand_id
1 'polypeptide(L)'
;MVCMEITKTYCFVKASSHKAFAPFMEAVSNARREGDVDKSKAMIAEMMKLVGNSAFGRSGMDMSKHKEVKYESSDKAIKDKIEHFTFHGLEELNDACEITLKNAVLITRTQSIYRLLSISLLSYVCFSFTTTA
;
A
#
# COMPACT_ATOMS: atom_id res chain seq x y z
N MET A 1 4.52 -39.97 21.28
CA MET A 1 5.18 -38.75 20.79
C MET A 1 5.29 -38.87 19.28
N VAL A 2 4.44 -38.18 18.51
CA VAL A 2 4.44 -38.27 17.03
C VAL A 2 5.30 -37.13 16.51
N CYS A 3 6.50 -37.45 16.03
CA CYS A 3 7.37 -36.46 15.40
C CYS A 3 6.87 -36.19 13.98
N MET A 4 6.77 -34.91 13.61
CA MET A 4 6.39 -34.47 12.28
C MET A 4 7.59 -34.56 11.35
N GLU A 5 7.58 -35.49 10.40
CA GLU A 5 8.61 -35.62 9.38
C GLU A 5 8.28 -34.75 8.16
N ILE A 6 9.13 -33.75 7.89
CA ILE A 6 9.02 -32.92 6.70
C ILE A 6 9.70 -33.65 5.54
N THR A 7 8.91 -34.18 4.61
CA THR A 7 9.39 -35.00 3.48
C THR A 7 9.76 -34.20 2.23
N LYS A 8 9.23 -32.98 2.07
CA LYS A 8 9.50 -32.13 0.90
C LYS A 8 9.52 -30.66 1.28
N THR A 9 10.51 -29.94 0.77
CA THR A 9 10.60 -28.48 0.82
C THR A 9 10.43 -27.93 -0.59
N TYR A 10 9.50 -27.01 -0.78
CA TYR A 10 9.25 -26.36 -2.07
C TYR A 10 9.81 -24.95 -2.04
N CYS A 11 10.80 -24.67 -2.89
CA CYS A 11 11.38 -23.32 -3.00
C CYS A 11 10.44 -22.33 -3.70
N PHE A 12 9.47 -22.82 -4.48
CA PHE A 12 8.56 -21.99 -5.26
C PHE A 12 7.15 -22.60 -5.29
N VAL A 13 6.15 -21.79 -4.92
CA VAL A 13 4.74 -22.12 -5.11
C VAL A 13 4.32 -21.50 -6.44
N LYS A 14 3.92 -22.33 -7.40
CA LYS A 14 3.40 -21.86 -8.69
C LYS A 14 2.09 -21.11 -8.43
N ALA A 15 2.08 -19.80 -8.68
CA ALA A 15 0.86 -19.02 -8.60
C ALA A 15 -0.14 -19.51 -9.65
N SER A 16 -1.38 -19.79 -9.24
CA SER A 16 -2.47 -20.05 -10.18
C SER A 16 -2.86 -18.73 -10.87
N SER A 17 -3.06 -18.78 -12.18
CA SER A 17 -3.44 -17.60 -12.98
C SER A 17 -4.92 -17.26 -12.76
N HIS A 18 -5.27 -16.75 -11.58
CA HIS A 18 -6.59 -16.19 -11.32
C HIS A 18 -6.60 -14.69 -11.62
N LYS A 19 -7.62 -14.23 -12.35
CA LYS A 19 -7.84 -12.79 -12.58
C LYS A 19 -8.46 -12.15 -11.33
N ALA A 20 -7.67 -12.03 -10.26
CA ALA A 20 -8.14 -11.54 -8.95
C ALA A 20 -8.76 -10.12 -9.02
N PHE A 21 -8.35 -9.31 -9.99
CA PHE A 21 -8.83 -7.94 -10.18
C PHE A 21 -9.94 -7.81 -11.25
N ALA A 22 -10.43 -8.91 -11.83
CA ALA A 22 -11.47 -8.84 -12.87
C ALA A 22 -12.72 -8.05 -12.43
N PRO A 23 -13.29 -8.27 -11.23
CA PRO A 23 -14.48 -7.53 -10.79
C PRO A 23 -14.23 -6.02 -10.68
N PHE A 24 -13.04 -5.63 -10.21
CA PHE A 24 -12.64 -4.23 -10.10
C PHE A 24 -12.48 -3.58 -11.47
N MET A 25 -11.76 -4.24 -12.38
CA MET A 25 -11.55 -3.73 -13.74
C MET A 25 -12.85 -3.61 -14.52
N GLU A 26 -13.77 -4.56 -14.31
CA GLU A 26 -15.10 -4.53 -14.91
C GLU A 26 -15.94 -3.38 -14.37
N ALA A 27 -15.93 -3.12 -13.06
CA ALA A 27 -16.63 -1.98 -12.47
C ALA A 27 -16.12 -0.63 -13.00
N VAL A 28 -14.80 -0.43 -13.08
CA VAL A 28 -14.20 0.78 -13.67
C VAL A 28 -14.61 0.95 -15.13
N SER A 29 -14.59 -0.16 -15.89
CA SER A 29 -14.94 -0.15 -17.31
C SER A 29 -16.42 0.13 -17.54
N ASN A 30 -17.31 -0.43 -16.71
CA ASN A 30 -18.75 -0.25 -16.82
C ASN A 30 -19.15 1.19 -16.48
N ALA A 31 -18.61 1.75 -15.39
CA ALA A 31 -18.84 3.15 -15.02
C ALA A 31 -18.40 4.13 -16.13
N ARG A 32 -17.30 3.82 -16.83
CA ARG A 32 -16.88 4.58 -18.01
C ARG A 32 -17.90 4.50 -19.14
N ARG A 33 -18.34 3.30 -19.51
CA ARG A 33 -19.35 3.12 -20.58
C ARG A 33 -20.65 3.83 -20.24
N GLU A 34 -21.07 3.81 -18.97
CA GLU A 34 -22.25 4.55 -18.53
C GLU A 34 -22.09 6.07 -18.64
N GLY A 35 -20.92 6.62 -18.30
CA GLY A 35 -20.65 8.05 -18.47
C GLY A 35 -20.49 8.50 -19.92
N ASP A 36 -20.05 7.60 -20.81
CA ASP A 36 -20.01 7.85 -22.25
C ASP A 36 -21.43 7.91 -22.86
N VAL A 37 -22.37 7.13 -22.30
CA VAL A 37 -23.79 7.10 -22.72
C VAL A 37 -24.59 8.25 -22.09
N ASP A 38 -24.35 8.56 -20.81
CA ASP A 38 -25.09 9.56 -20.05
C ASP A 38 -24.16 10.65 -19.48
N LYS A 39 -24.28 11.86 -20.03
CA LYS A 39 -23.51 13.03 -19.60
C LYS A 39 -23.72 13.39 -18.13
N SER A 40 -24.86 13.05 -17.53
CA SER A 40 -25.10 13.31 -16.09
C SER A 40 -24.18 12.45 -15.20
N LYS A 41 -23.70 11.30 -15.72
CA LYS A 41 -22.77 10.38 -15.06
C LYS A 41 -21.31 10.61 -15.43
N ALA A 42 -21.01 11.62 -16.25
CA ALA A 42 -19.64 11.92 -16.69
C ALA A 42 -18.67 12.15 -15.51
N MET A 43 -19.16 12.78 -14.43
CA MET A 43 -18.37 13.01 -13.22
C MET A 43 -17.97 11.68 -12.54
N ILE A 44 -18.89 10.72 -12.48
CA ILE A 44 -18.65 9.39 -11.88
C ILE A 44 -17.65 8.60 -12.75
N ALA A 45 -17.76 8.68 -14.07
CA ALA A 45 -16.84 8.04 -14.99
C ALA A 45 -15.40 8.56 -14.86
N GLU A 46 -15.20 9.88 -14.73
CA GLU A 46 -13.87 10.46 -14.51
C GLU A 46 -13.33 10.11 -13.11
N MET A 47 -14.16 10.05 -12.08
CA MET A 47 -13.74 9.55 -10.76
C MET A 47 -13.28 8.09 -10.81
N MET A 48 -14.04 7.21 -11.47
CA MET A 48 -13.68 5.79 -11.58
C MET A 48 -12.41 5.55 -12.39
N LYS A 49 -12.16 6.39 -13.40
CA LYS A 49 -10.89 6.41 -14.14
C LYS A 49 -9.72 6.78 -13.23
N LEU A 50 -9.87 7.82 -12.40
CA LEU A 50 -8.85 8.21 -11.42
C LEU A 50 -8.57 7.08 -10.42
N VAL A 51 -9.61 6.42 -9.93
CA VAL A 51 -9.49 5.26 -9.01
C VAL A 51 -8.73 4.11 -9.68
N GLY A 52 -9.07 3.77 -10.93
CA GLY A 52 -8.38 2.74 -11.71
C GLY A 52 -6.88 3.02 -11.87
N ASN A 53 -6.54 4.25 -12.27
CA ASN A 53 -5.14 4.67 -12.44
C ASN A 53 -4.36 4.64 -11.11
N SER A 54 -4.99 5.10 -10.03
CA SER A 54 -4.35 5.15 -8.70
C SER A 54 -4.08 3.74 -8.15
N ALA A 55 -5.03 2.81 -8.33
CA ALA A 55 -4.88 1.43 -7.89
C ALA A 55 -3.70 0.74 -8.60
N PHE A 56 -3.54 0.96 -9.90
CA PHE A 56 -2.42 0.40 -10.66
C PHE A 56 -1.09 1.05 -10.25
N GLY A 57 -1.06 2.38 -10.17
CA GLY A 57 0.13 3.14 -9.75
C GLY A 57 0.64 2.72 -8.37
N ARG A 58 -0.27 2.47 -7.42
CA ARG A 58 0.09 1.98 -6.09
C ARG A 58 0.59 0.54 -6.10
N SER A 59 0.00 -0.32 -6.93
CA SER A 59 0.35 -1.74 -7.00
C SER A 59 1.72 -1.99 -7.64
N GLY A 60 2.10 -1.14 -8.61
CA GLY A 60 3.41 -1.18 -9.27
C GLY A 60 4.49 -0.32 -8.62
N MET A 61 4.21 0.29 -7.47
CA MET A 61 5.10 1.28 -6.85
C MET A 61 6.29 0.60 -6.17
N ASP A 62 7.50 1.01 -6.55
CA ASP A 62 8.73 0.61 -5.86
C ASP A 62 8.84 1.32 -4.50
N MET A 63 8.48 0.59 -3.44
CA MET A 63 8.55 1.10 -2.07
C MET A 63 9.97 1.17 -1.51
N SER A 64 10.97 0.55 -2.16
CA SER A 64 12.35 0.52 -1.62
C SER A 64 12.99 1.92 -1.56
N LYS A 65 12.56 2.81 -2.46
CA LYS A 65 13.07 4.18 -2.57
C LYS A 65 12.31 5.18 -1.69
N HIS A 66 11.22 4.76 -1.07
CA HIS A 66 10.45 5.64 -0.19
C HIS A 66 11.21 5.83 1.12
N LYS A 67 11.49 7.09 1.47
CA LYS A 67 12.13 7.49 2.72
C LYS A 67 11.12 8.20 3.60
N GLU A 68 11.03 7.78 4.85
CA GLU A 68 10.28 8.49 5.89
C GLU A 68 11.26 9.36 6.68
N VAL A 69 11.08 10.68 6.63
CA VAL A 69 11.91 11.64 7.36
C VAL A 69 11.16 12.06 8.62
N LYS A 70 11.79 11.88 9.78
CA LYS A 70 11.26 12.29 11.09
C LYS A 70 12.24 13.23 11.76
N TYR A 71 11.74 14.36 12.23
CA TYR A 71 12.50 15.31 13.02
C TYR A 71 12.35 14.98 14.50
N GLU A 72 13.46 15.00 15.23
CA GLU A 72 13.51 14.76 16.66
C GLU A 72 14.53 15.72 17.27
N SER A 73 14.17 16.34 18.38
CA SER A 73 15.00 17.32 19.10
C SER A 73 15.45 16.82 20.47
N SER A 74 14.95 15.66 20.92
CA SER A 74 15.36 15.04 22.17
C SER A 74 16.66 14.25 22.01
N ASP A 75 17.71 14.68 22.72
CA ASP A 75 19.00 14.00 22.76
C ASP A 75 18.89 12.52 23.16
N LYS A 76 17.95 12.18 24.04
CA LYS A 76 17.73 10.80 24.48
C LYS A 76 17.24 9.93 23.34
N ALA A 77 16.25 10.42 22.59
CA ALA A 77 15.68 9.70 21.45
C ALA A 77 16.69 9.57 20.28
N ILE A 78 17.59 10.54 20.14
CA ILE A 78 18.69 10.50 19.18
C ILE A 78 19.67 9.37 19.54
N LYS A 79 20.11 9.30 20.80
CA LYS A 79 21.01 8.22 21.28
C LYS A 79 20.38 6.84 21.13
N ASP A 80 19.11 6.71 21.53
CA ASP A 80 18.35 5.45 21.41
C ASP A 80 18.29 4.95 19.95
N LYS A 81 18.22 5.87 18.96
CA LYS A 81 18.23 5.54 17.52
C LYS A 81 19.60 5.12 17.00
N ILE A 82 20.68 5.68 17.53
CA ILE A 82 22.06 5.33 17.15
C ILE A 82 22.43 3.93 17.68
N GLU A 83 21.98 3.61 18.89
CA GLU A 83 22.21 2.29 19.51
C GLU A 83 21.31 1.19 18.92
N HIS A 84 20.27 1.57 18.17
CA HIS A 84 19.32 0.62 17.62
C HIS A 84 19.94 -0.26 16.51
N PHE A 85 19.58 -1.55 16.46
CA PHE A 85 20.13 -2.51 15.50
C PHE A 85 19.84 -2.17 14.02
N THR A 86 18.87 -1.30 13.75
CA THR A 86 18.56 -0.80 12.40
C THR A 86 19.36 0.45 12.03
N PHE A 87 20.25 0.95 12.88
CA PHE A 87 21.12 2.06 12.54
C PHE A 87 21.97 1.74 11.30
N HIS A 88 22.03 2.71 10.37
CA HIS A 88 22.82 2.58 9.15
C HIS A 88 24.00 3.55 9.12
N GLY A 89 23.78 4.80 9.49
CA GLY A 89 24.80 5.84 9.47
C GLY A 89 24.29 7.15 10.05
N LEU A 90 25.23 8.02 10.37
CA LEU A 90 25.00 9.38 10.86
C LEU A 90 25.84 10.33 10.03
N GLU A 91 25.23 11.39 9.54
CA GLU A 91 25.88 12.48 8.81
C GLU A 91 25.69 13.77 9.60
N GLU A 92 26.79 14.42 9.96
CA GLU A 92 26.76 15.71 10.66
C GLU A 92 26.56 16.82 9.64
N LEU A 93 25.45 17.54 9.77
CA LEU A 93 25.24 18.85 9.14
C LEU A 93 25.65 19.94 10.15
N ASN A 94 25.87 21.16 9.66
CA ASN A 94 26.39 22.27 10.47
C ASN A 94 25.76 22.39 11.88
N ASP A 95 24.42 22.40 11.96
CA ASP A 95 23.68 22.59 13.23
C ASP A 95 22.73 21.40 13.56
N ALA A 96 22.83 20.28 12.84
CA ALA A 96 21.92 19.14 12.98
C ALA A 96 22.58 17.83 12.56
N CYS A 97 22.04 16.70 13.00
CA CYS A 97 22.51 15.38 12.57
C CYS A 97 21.42 14.66 11.77
N GLU A 98 21.78 14.15 10.59
CA GLU A 98 20.94 13.23 9.84
C GLU A 98 21.29 11.80 10.24
N ILE A 99 20.30 11.07 10.77
CA ILE A 99 20.45 9.67 11.13
C ILE A 99 19.70 8.82 10.11
N THR A 100 20.44 7.97 9.41
CA THR A 100 19.87 6.99 8.50
C THR A 100 19.64 5.67 9.23
N LEU A 101 18.41 5.18 9.16
CA LEU A 101 18.05 3.84 9.61
C LEU A 101 17.80 2.95 8.38
N LYS A 102 18.11 1.65 8.51
CA LYS A 102 17.76 0.64 7.52
C LYS A 102 16.25 0.47 7.50
N ASN A 103 15.65 0.60 6.32
CA ASN A 103 14.24 0.27 6.13
C ASN A 103 14.05 -1.24 6.38
N ALA A 104 13.25 -1.59 7.39
CA ALA A 104 12.80 -2.96 7.57
C ALA A 104 11.86 -3.31 6.41
N VAL A 105 12.32 -4.14 5.47
CA VAL A 105 11.47 -4.64 4.38
C VAL A 105 10.50 -5.66 4.98
N LEU A 106 9.32 -5.19 5.38
CA LEU A 106 8.19 -6.04 5.71
C LEU A 106 7.71 -6.70 4.40
N ILE A 107 8.19 -7.91 4.11
CA ILE A 107 7.61 -8.78 3.07
C ILE A 107 6.25 -9.25 3.57
N THR A 108 5.26 -8.36 3.51
CA THR A 108 3.87 -8.76 3.73
C THR A 108 3.46 -9.64 2.55
N ARG A 109 3.40 -10.96 2.77
CA ARG A 109 2.76 -11.91 1.85
C ARG A 109 1.33 -11.43 1.61
N THR A 110 1.07 -10.77 0.47
CA THR A 110 -0.16 -10.68 -0.35
C THR A 110 -1.56 -10.57 0.28
N GLN A 111 -1.75 -10.65 1.59
CA GLN A 111 -3.03 -10.64 2.29
C GLN A 111 -3.50 -9.21 2.63
N SER A 112 -2.56 -8.26 2.73
CA SER A 112 -2.82 -6.88 3.16
C SER A 112 -3.39 -5.96 2.07
N ILE A 113 -3.21 -6.30 0.77
CA ILE A 113 -3.75 -5.49 -0.34
C ILE A 113 -5.29 -5.55 -0.34
N TYR A 114 -5.87 -6.72 -0.07
CA TYR A 114 -7.33 -6.88 0.05
C TYR A 114 -7.93 -6.10 1.23
N ARG A 115 -7.18 -5.95 2.33
CA ARG A 115 -7.64 -5.23 3.53
C ARG A 115 -7.54 -3.72 3.40
N LEU A 116 -6.60 -3.21 2.61
CA LEU A 116 -6.49 -1.77 2.33
C LEU A 116 -7.49 -1.31 1.27
N LEU A 117 -7.74 -2.12 0.24
CA LEU A 117 -8.74 -1.81 -0.78
C LEU A 117 -10.17 -1.81 -0.20
N SER A 118 -10.47 -2.71 0.74
CA SER A 118 -11.76 -2.73 1.43
C SER A 118 -11.96 -1.52 2.34
N ILE A 119 -10.92 -1.02 3.02
CA ILE A 119 -10.99 0.20 3.83
C ILE A 119 -11.19 1.45 2.96
N SER A 120 -10.54 1.54 1.79
CA SER A 120 -10.75 2.66 0.86
C SER A 120 -12.15 2.67 0.24
N LEU A 121 -12.72 1.49 -0.05
CA LEU A 121 -14.10 1.37 -0.53
C LEU A 121 -15.13 1.73 0.57
N LEU A 122 -14.88 1.34 1.82
CA LEU A 122 -15.79 1.62 2.93
C LEU A 122 -15.87 3.12 3.27
N SER A 123 -14.77 3.86 3.13
CA SER A 123 -14.76 5.32 3.30
C SER A 123 -15.63 6.05 2.27
N TYR A 124 -15.68 5.57 1.02
CA TYR A 124 -16.49 6.17 -0.05
C TYR A 124 -17.98 5.85 0.08
N VAL A 125 -18.31 4.62 0.53
CA VAL A 125 -19.72 4.22 0.75
C VAL A 125 -20.31 4.96 1.95
N CYS A 126 -19.54 5.17 3.03
CA CYS A 126 -20.04 5.90 4.21
C CYS A 126 -20.31 7.40 3.92
N PHE A 127 -19.50 8.02 3.04
CA PHE A 127 -19.70 9.42 2.65
C PHE A 127 -20.91 9.65 1.74
N SER A 128 -21.34 8.61 1.00
CA SER A 128 -22.48 8.71 0.08
C SER A 128 -23.84 8.52 0.76
N PHE A 129 -23.88 8.02 2.00
CA PHE A 129 -25.13 7.81 2.75
C PHE A 129 -25.49 8.94 3.72
N THR A 130 -24.60 9.90 3.99
CA THR A 130 -24.87 11.05 4.86
C THR A 130 -25.34 12.31 4.10
N THR A 131 -25.41 12.26 2.77
CA THR A 131 -25.91 13.37 1.92
C THR A 131 -27.23 13.00 1.22
N THR A 132 -28.05 12.21 1.91
CA THR A 132 -29.48 12.04 1.61
C THR A 132 -30.22 12.10 2.94
N ALA A 133 -30.47 13.31 3.40
CA ALA A 133 -31.49 13.68 4.37
C ALA A 133 -32.12 14.99 3.89
#